data_AF-A0A8J8AZF6-F1
#
_entry.id   AF-A0A8J8AZF6-F1
#
_cell.length_a   1.000
_cell.length_b   1.000
_cell.length_c   1.000
_cell.angle_alpha   90.00
_cell.angle_beta   90.00
_cell.angle_gamma   90.00
#
_symmetry.space_group_name_H-M   'P 1'
#
loop_
_entity.id
_entity.type
_entity.pdbx_description
1 polymer ?
#
loop_
_entity_poly.entity_id
_entity_poly.type
_entity_poly.pdbx_seq_one_letter_code
_entity_poly.pdbx_strand_id
1 'polypeptide(L)'
;MEYIKLNIGWDAEPNAPMPKIEIDKNIFKITLSFYLNAFIHKDVEEEDMGVLEFDDCYKYRLGPVNDEGFYYGQCRFSKTGIEWGDFYKLIDTNWMHDFPDDEIILNDNVKEDNLNHYLFYFRDDTFECIGKSYTFKIMRQKP
;
A
#
# COMPACT_ATOMS: atom_id res chain seq x y z
N MET A 1 -13.60 -11.82 -6.63
CA MET A 1 -12.42 -11.54 -5.80
C MET A 1 -12.91 -10.88 -4.54
N GLU A 2 -12.41 -11.31 -3.39
CA GLU A 2 -12.78 -10.72 -2.09
C GLU A 2 -11.64 -9.82 -1.58
N TYR A 3 -12.01 -8.77 -0.86
CA TYR A 3 -11.08 -7.78 -0.31
C TYR A 3 -11.66 -7.11 0.93
N ILE A 4 -10.77 -6.54 1.74
CA ILE A 4 -11.11 -5.77 2.94
C ILE A 4 -10.45 -4.40 2.81
N LYS A 5 -11.26 -3.32 2.85
CA LYS A 5 -10.74 -1.94 2.96
C LYS A 5 -10.18 -1.72 4.37
N LEU A 6 -8.96 -1.22 4.46
CA LEU A 6 -8.19 -1.09 5.70
C LEU A 6 -8.03 0.36 6.17
N ASN A 7 -8.06 1.33 5.26
CA ASN A 7 -7.98 2.76 5.57
C ASN A 7 -9.36 3.33 5.94
N ILE A 8 -9.82 3.05 7.15
CA ILE A 8 -11.06 3.62 7.69
C ILE A 8 -10.72 4.81 8.59
N GLY A 9 -11.21 5.99 8.22
CA GLY A 9 -10.97 7.22 8.97
C GLY A 9 -9.64 7.91 8.67
N TRP A 10 -8.94 7.47 7.63
CA TRP A 10 -7.76 8.13 7.07
C TRP A 10 -7.63 7.75 5.58
N ASP A 11 -7.06 8.62 4.77
CA ASP A 11 -6.62 8.36 3.40
C ASP A 11 -5.39 9.21 3.05
N ALA A 12 -4.75 8.87 1.94
CA ALA A 12 -3.59 9.62 1.45
C ALA A 12 -4.06 10.96 0.85
N GLU A 13 -3.21 11.98 0.90
CA GLU A 13 -3.51 13.25 0.27
C GLU A 13 -3.78 13.04 -1.24
N PRO A 14 -4.92 13.54 -1.77
CA PRO A 14 -5.39 13.15 -3.09
C PRO A 14 -4.60 13.73 -4.28
N ASN A 15 -3.72 14.71 -4.07
CA ASN A 15 -3.02 15.44 -5.15
C ASN A 15 -1.52 15.14 -5.27
N ALA A 16 -0.85 14.92 -4.15
CA ALA A 16 0.57 14.81 -3.95
C ALA A 16 0.83 14.00 -2.65
N PRO A 17 0.41 12.72 -2.59
CA PRO A 17 0.64 11.89 -1.40
C PRO A 17 2.13 11.57 -1.17
N MET A 18 2.96 11.73 -2.21
CA MET A 18 4.42 11.54 -2.19
C MET A 18 4.87 10.25 -1.45
N PRO A 19 4.40 9.07 -1.87
CA PRO A 19 4.72 7.83 -1.19
C PRO A 19 6.23 7.56 -1.23
N LYS A 20 6.80 7.25 -0.07
CA LYS A 20 8.21 6.92 0.10
C LYS A 20 8.36 5.60 0.83
N ILE A 21 9.23 4.74 0.29
CA ILE A 21 9.54 3.42 0.84
C ILE A 21 10.93 3.43 1.47
N GLU A 22 11.00 2.92 2.69
CA GLU A 22 12.23 2.58 3.39
C GLU A 22 12.21 1.08 3.72
N ILE A 23 13.38 0.42 3.62
CA ILE A 23 13.49 -1.03 3.74
C ILE A 23 14.56 -1.36 4.76
N ASP A 24 14.21 -2.21 5.73
CA ASP A 24 15.19 -2.92 6.55
C ASP A 24 15.24 -4.39 6.12
N LYS A 25 16.28 -4.73 5.35
CA LYS A 25 16.47 -6.09 4.82
C LYS A 25 16.87 -7.11 5.89
N ASN A 26 17.39 -6.68 7.05
CA ASN A 26 17.81 -7.62 8.09
C ASN A 26 16.63 -8.23 8.83
N ILE A 27 15.54 -7.47 8.94
CA ILE A 27 14.30 -7.88 9.60
C ILE A 27 13.11 -7.93 8.62
N PHE A 28 13.39 -7.83 7.32
CA PHE A 28 12.40 -7.89 6.24
C PHE A 28 11.21 -6.94 6.45
N LYS A 29 11.50 -5.72 6.89
CA LYS A 29 10.50 -4.69 7.16
C LYS A 29 10.44 -3.68 6.03
N ILE A 30 9.23 -3.27 5.66
CA ILE A 30 8.96 -2.17 4.73
C ILE A 30 8.22 -1.08 5.50
N THR A 31 8.73 0.14 5.44
CA THR A 31 8.08 1.34 5.94
C THR A 31 7.64 2.17 4.75
N LEU A 32 6.33 2.30 4.56
CA LEU A 32 5.71 3.17 3.57
C LEU A 32 5.21 4.42 4.28
N SER A 33 5.63 5.58 3.81
CA SER A 33 5.21 6.87 4.36
C SER A 33 4.65 7.77 3.26
N PHE A 34 3.65 8.57 3.59
CA PHE A 34 2.91 9.41 2.65
C PHE A 34 2.20 10.55 3.39
N TYR A 35 1.85 11.63 2.69
CA TYR A 35 1.05 12.70 3.26
C TYR A 35 -0.42 12.27 3.45
N LEU A 36 -1.02 12.67 4.57
CA LEU A 36 -2.42 12.43 4.87
C LEU A 36 -3.32 13.54 4.31
N ASN A 37 -4.56 13.20 4.03
CA ASN A 37 -5.55 14.12 3.50
C ASN A 37 -6.11 15.06 4.58
N ALA A 38 -5.49 16.23 4.73
CA ALA A 38 -5.96 17.29 5.62
C ALA A 38 -7.27 17.97 5.14
N PHE A 39 -7.72 17.73 3.90
CA PHE A 39 -8.93 18.38 3.36
C PHE A 39 -10.21 17.82 3.96
N ILE A 40 -10.23 16.53 4.28
CA ILE A 40 -11.43 15.83 4.80
C ILE A 40 -11.27 15.38 6.25
N HIS A 41 -10.04 15.14 6.72
CA HIS A 41 -9.75 14.69 8.08
C HIS A 41 -9.41 15.89 8.97
N LYS A 42 -10.34 16.27 9.85
CA LYS A 42 -10.22 17.46 10.71
C LYS A 42 -9.12 17.37 11.78
N ASP A 43 -8.66 16.16 12.06
CA ASP A 43 -7.63 15.82 13.05
C ASP A 43 -6.24 15.59 12.43
N VAL A 44 -6.12 15.88 11.13
CA VAL A 44 -4.90 15.85 10.33
C VAL A 44 -4.56 17.28 9.91
N GLU A 45 -3.31 17.69 10.11
CA GLU A 45 -2.80 18.97 9.62
C GLU A 45 -2.10 18.79 8.26
N GLU A 46 -1.91 19.90 7.53
CA GLU A 46 -1.03 19.87 6.35
C GLU A 46 0.35 19.35 6.75
N GLU A 47 0.95 18.52 5.90
CA GLU A 47 2.25 17.87 6.12
C GLU A 47 2.28 16.73 7.18
N ASP A 48 1.16 16.43 7.85
CA ASP A 48 1.06 15.20 8.65
C ASP A 48 1.24 13.97 7.76
N MET A 49 2.02 13.01 8.23
CA MET A 49 2.35 11.80 7.47
C MET A 49 1.70 10.55 8.05
N GLY A 50 1.11 9.76 7.17
CA GLY A 50 0.73 8.39 7.44
C GLY A 50 1.94 7.50 7.29
N VAL A 51 2.12 6.56 8.22
CA VAL A 51 3.18 5.55 8.14
C VAL A 51 2.58 4.17 8.30
N LEU A 52 2.73 3.35 7.27
CA LEU A 52 2.43 1.93 7.26
C LEU A 52 3.74 1.15 7.41
N GLU A 53 3.86 0.35 8.47
CA GLU A 53 4.98 -0.59 8.63
C GLU A 53 4.48 -2.00 8.39
N PHE A 54 5.16 -2.72 7.49
CA PHE A 54 4.86 -4.10 7.15
C PHE A 54 5.99 -5.00 7.66
N ASP A 55 5.63 -6.07 8.38
CA ASP A 55 6.57 -7.02 8.98
C ASP A 55 6.65 -8.33 8.19
N ASP A 56 7.81 -8.98 8.25
CA ASP A 56 8.11 -10.26 7.58
C ASP A 56 7.69 -10.24 6.09
N CYS A 57 8.13 -9.20 5.36
CA CYS A 57 7.78 -9.00 3.96
C CYS A 57 8.55 -9.97 3.04
N TYR A 58 7.81 -10.61 2.14
CA TYR A 58 8.37 -11.48 1.11
C TYR A 58 8.82 -10.66 -0.11
N LYS A 59 7.91 -9.88 -0.69
CA LYS A 59 8.16 -9.01 -1.84
C LYS A 59 7.25 -7.78 -1.82
N TYR A 60 7.64 -6.76 -2.56
CA TYR A 60 6.82 -5.57 -2.77
C TYR A 60 7.11 -4.92 -4.12
N ARG A 61 6.29 -3.92 -4.43
CA ARG A 61 6.44 -3.04 -5.58
C ARG A 61 5.88 -1.66 -5.25
N LEU A 62 6.48 -0.64 -5.85
CA LEU A 62 5.86 0.68 -6.03
C LEU A 62 5.80 0.97 -7.53
N GLY A 63 4.62 0.76 -8.12
CA GLY A 63 4.41 0.83 -9.55
C GLY A 63 3.82 2.17 -10.00
N PRO A 64 4.02 2.59 -11.26
CA PRO A 64 3.61 3.90 -11.77
C PRO A 64 2.14 3.92 -12.25
N VAL A 65 1.29 3.00 -11.77
CA VAL A 65 -0.10 2.98 -12.22
C VAL A 65 -0.79 4.21 -11.64
N ASN A 66 -1.39 5.01 -12.51
CA ASN A 66 -2.17 6.19 -12.18
C ASN A 66 -3.68 5.95 -12.38
N ASP A 67 -4.48 6.94 -11.99
CA ASP A 67 -5.95 6.88 -11.96
C ASP A 67 -6.55 6.64 -13.35
N GLU A 68 -6.03 7.28 -14.40
CA GLU A 68 -6.45 7.08 -15.78
C GLU A 68 -6.34 5.60 -16.18
N GLY A 69 -5.17 4.98 -15.96
CA GLY A 69 -4.95 3.57 -16.27
C GLY A 69 -5.91 2.65 -15.50
N PHE A 70 -6.25 3.00 -14.27
CA PHE A 70 -7.22 2.26 -13.48
C PHE A 70 -8.63 2.34 -14.06
N TYR A 71 -9.13 3.55 -14.35
CA TYR A 71 -10.48 3.73 -14.88
C TYR A 71 -10.65 3.24 -16.33
N TYR A 72 -9.56 3.17 -17.12
CA TYR A 72 -9.57 2.50 -18.42
C TYR A 72 -9.52 0.96 -18.33
N GLY A 73 -9.51 0.40 -17.11
CA GLY A 73 -9.54 -1.04 -16.92
C GLY A 73 -8.21 -1.74 -17.20
N GLN A 74 -7.09 -0.99 -17.21
CA GLN A 74 -5.75 -1.49 -17.57
C GLN A 74 -5.00 -2.03 -16.35
N CYS A 75 -5.49 -1.79 -15.14
CA CYS A 75 -4.93 -2.33 -13.91
C CYS A 75 -5.59 -3.69 -13.53
N ARG A 76 -4.81 -4.62 -12.95
CA ARG A 76 -5.25 -5.99 -12.59
C ARG A 76 -6.54 -6.04 -11.77
N PHE A 77 -6.77 -5.06 -10.90
CA PHE A 77 -7.93 -5.04 -9.99
C PHE A 77 -9.01 -4.01 -10.36
N SER A 78 -8.88 -3.31 -11.48
CA SER A 78 -9.82 -2.25 -11.91
C SER A 78 -11.29 -2.71 -12.08
N LYS A 79 -11.53 -4.01 -12.24
CA LYS A 79 -12.87 -4.59 -12.47
C LYS A 79 -13.39 -5.40 -11.28
N THR A 80 -12.74 -5.33 -10.12
CA THR A 80 -13.05 -6.19 -8.96
C THR A 80 -13.94 -5.51 -7.92
N GLY A 81 -14.23 -4.21 -8.08
CA GLY A 81 -14.98 -3.40 -7.11
C GLY A 81 -14.09 -2.61 -6.15
N ILE A 82 -12.77 -2.80 -6.21
CA ILE A 82 -11.81 -1.95 -5.51
C ILE A 82 -11.94 -0.51 -6.01
N GLU A 83 -11.86 0.44 -5.09
CA GLU A 83 -11.89 1.87 -5.39
C GLU A 83 -10.48 2.47 -5.42
N TRP A 84 -10.30 3.49 -6.25
CA TRP A 84 -9.05 4.24 -6.36
C TRP A 84 -8.80 5.08 -5.10
N GLY A 85 -7.53 5.23 -4.70
CA GLY A 85 -7.14 6.04 -3.53
C GLY A 85 -7.16 5.30 -2.19
N ASP A 86 -7.54 4.01 -2.18
CA ASP A 86 -7.76 3.25 -0.95
C ASP A 86 -6.73 2.13 -0.72
N PHE A 87 -6.66 1.70 0.54
CA PHE A 87 -5.78 0.66 1.04
C PHE A 87 -6.57 -0.60 1.39
N TYR A 88 -6.10 -1.75 0.89
CA TYR A 88 -6.80 -3.02 0.96
C TYR A 88 -5.91 -4.17 1.40
N LYS A 89 -6.53 -5.16 2.05
CA LYS A 89 -6.05 -6.54 2.08
C LYS A 89 -6.86 -7.36 1.09
N LEU A 90 -6.17 -8.05 0.18
CA LEU A 90 -6.80 -8.93 -0.79
C LEU A 90 -6.87 -10.36 -0.23
N ILE A 91 -7.96 -11.07 -0.52
CA ILE A 91 -8.22 -12.43 -0.02
C ILE A 91 -8.08 -13.43 -1.17
N ASP A 92 -7.44 -14.57 -0.90
CA ASP A 92 -7.28 -15.70 -1.83
C ASP A 92 -6.75 -15.32 -3.22
N THR A 93 -5.79 -14.38 -3.27
CA THR A 93 -5.14 -13.95 -4.52
C THR A 93 -4.02 -14.88 -4.96
N ASN A 94 -3.78 -14.95 -6.27
CA ASN A 94 -2.74 -15.79 -6.86
C ASN A 94 -1.39 -15.05 -7.03
N TRP A 95 -0.98 -14.30 -6.01
CA TRP A 95 0.21 -13.42 -6.04
C TRP A 95 1.54 -14.15 -6.31
N MET A 96 1.58 -15.47 -6.22
CA MET A 96 2.74 -16.24 -6.65
C MET A 96 2.92 -16.24 -8.17
N HIS A 97 1.83 -16.10 -8.92
CA HIS A 97 1.82 -16.22 -10.38
C HIS A 97 1.41 -14.94 -11.09
N ASP A 98 0.67 -14.05 -10.42
CA ASP A 98 0.09 -12.86 -11.04
C ASP A 98 0.70 -11.53 -10.58
N PHE A 99 1.69 -11.55 -9.66
CA PHE A 99 2.36 -10.34 -9.19
C PHE A 99 3.17 -9.69 -10.32
N PRO A 100 3.27 -8.34 -10.38
CA PRO A 100 3.97 -7.68 -11.47
C PRO A 100 5.48 -7.94 -11.45
N ASP A 101 6.07 -8.15 -12.64
CA ASP A 101 7.48 -8.57 -12.85
C ASP A 101 8.56 -7.54 -12.40
N ASP A 102 8.14 -6.31 -12.09
CA ASP A 102 9.00 -5.26 -11.53
C ASP A 102 9.06 -5.30 -10.00
N GLU A 103 8.78 -6.46 -9.39
CA GLU A 103 8.86 -6.63 -7.94
C GLU A 103 10.28 -6.60 -7.40
N ILE A 104 10.37 -6.33 -6.10
CA ILE A 104 11.60 -6.47 -5.32
C ILE A 104 11.36 -7.52 -4.24
N ILE A 105 12.12 -8.60 -4.31
CA ILE A 105 12.12 -9.69 -3.32
C ILE A 105 13.00 -9.27 -2.12
N LEU A 106 12.42 -9.33 -0.92
CA LEU A 106 13.13 -9.08 0.35
C LEU A 106 13.60 -10.37 1.01
N ASN A 107 12.76 -11.41 0.96
CA ASN A 107 13.02 -12.67 1.64
C ASN A 107 12.48 -13.85 0.84
N ASP A 108 13.37 -14.61 0.22
CA ASP A 108 13.05 -15.80 -0.56
C ASP A 108 12.81 -17.06 0.29
N ASN A 109 12.98 -16.98 1.62
CA ASN A 109 12.87 -18.11 2.55
C ASN A 109 11.59 -18.11 3.41
N VAL A 110 10.68 -17.14 3.24
CA VAL A 110 9.46 -17.09 4.06
C VAL A 110 8.52 -18.25 3.73
N LYS A 111 7.96 -18.87 4.76
CA LYS A 111 6.85 -19.81 4.59
C LYS A 111 5.58 -19.04 4.22
N GLU A 112 5.02 -19.39 3.08
CA GLU A 112 3.90 -18.69 2.44
C GLU A 112 2.58 -18.77 3.21
N ASP A 113 2.47 -19.74 4.12
CA ASP A 113 1.26 -20.13 4.85
C ASP A 113 0.71 -19.07 5.81
N ASN A 114 1.39 -17.93 5.98
CA ASN A 114 0.96 -16.84 6.86
C ASN A 114 1.14 -15.43 6.26
N LEU A 115 1.26 -15.34 4.93
CA LEU A 115 1.43 -14.06 4.23
C LEU A 115 0.09 -13.47 3.79
N ASN A 116 0.02 -12.15 3.85
CA ASN A 116 -1.12 -11.35 3.41
C ASN A 116 -0.73 -10.50 2.22
N HIS A 117 -1.68 -10.30 1.31
CA HIS A 117 -1.52 -9.46 0.14
C HIS A 117 -2.16 -8.09 0.42
N TYR A 118 -1.32 -7.05 0.44
CA TYR A 118 -1.74 -5.67 0.63
C TYR A 118 -1.59 -4.86 -0.66
N LEU A 119 -2.55 -3.98 -0.91
CA LEU A 119 -2.60 -3.12 -2.09
C LEU A 119 -3.05 -1.72 -1.67
N PHE A 120 -2.32 -0.69 -2.08
CA PHE A 120 -2.66 0.72 -1.85
C PHE A 120 -2.54 1.51 -3.15
N TYR A 121 -3.64 2.11 -3.59
CA TYR A 121 -3.63 3.10 -4.65
C TYR A 121 -3.38 4.50 -4.09
N PHE A 122 -2.32 5.14 -4.57
CA PHE A 122 -2.08 6.58 -4.45
C PHE A 122 -2.52 7.27 -5.74
N ARG A 123 -2.33 8.59 -5.85
CA ARG A 123 -2.70 9.33 -7.07
C ARG A 123 -1.97 8.86 -8.32
N ASP A 124 -0.65 8.74 -8.23
CA ASP A 124 0.24 8.43 -9.37
C ASP A 124 1.04 7.14 -9.17
N ASP A 125 0.86 6.49 -8.01
CA ASP A 125 1.59 5.30 -7.62
C ASP A 125 0.64 4.21 -7.12
N THR A 126 1.08 2.97 -7.24
CA THR A 126 0.43 1.82 -6.61
C THR A 126 1.45 1.07 -5.79
N PHE A 127 1.24 1.02 -4.48
CA PHE A 127 2.00 0.17 -3.61
C PHE A 127 1.33 -1.20 -3.49
N GLU A 128 2.13 -2.25 -3.58
CA GLU A 128 1.66 -3.62 -3.41
C GLU A 128 2.72 -4.41 -2.66
N CYS A 129 2.33 -5.16 -1.62
CA CYS A 129 3.27 -5.99 -0.88
C CYS A 129 2.65 -7.28 -0.37
N ILE A 130 3.53 -8.27 -0.22
CA ILE A 130 3.24 -9.54 0.44
C ILE A 130 3.98 -9.55 1.77
N GLY A 131 3.25 -9.55 2.88
CA GLY A 131 3.84 -9.48 4.23
C GLY A 131 2.91 -10.06 5.29
N LYS A 132 3.44 -10.33 6.48
CA LYS A 132 2.70 -11.04 7.53
C LYS A 132 1.71 -10.15 8.26
N SER A 133 2.07 -8.90 8.53
CA SER A 133 1.22 -7.94 9.22
C SER A 133 1.53 -6.52 8.75
N TYR A 134 0.62 -5.61 9.06
CA TYR A 134 0.88 -4.19 8.94
C TYR A 134 0.48 -3.47 10.23
N THR A 135 1.09 -2.32 10.48
CA THR A 135 0.64 -1.36 11.49
C THR A 135 0.54 0.02 10.85
N PHE A 136 -0.37 0.86 11.36
CA PHE A 136 -0.55 2.24 10.91
C PHE A 136 -0.30 3.20 12.08
N LYS A 137 0.42 4.28 11.83
CA LYS A 137 0.59 5.40 12.76
C LYS A 137 0.63 6.73 12.01
N ILE A 138 0.25 7.79 12.71
CA ILE A 138 0.38 9.17 12.23
C ILE A 138 1.66 9.75 12.82
N MET A 139 2.52 10.27 11.96
CA MET A 139 3.69 11.05 12.32
C MET A 139 3.35 12.52 12.13
N ARG A 140 3.15 13.22 13.24
CA ARG A 140 2.88 14.65 13.24
C ARG A 140 4.17 15.43 13.21
N GLN A 141 4.18 16.58 12.53
CA GLN A 141 5.26 17.53 12.76
C GLN A 141 5.26 17.95 14.21
N LYS A 142 6.45 17.98 14.82
CA LYS A 142 6.58 18.53 16.17
C LYS A 142 6.31 20.04 16.08
N PRO A 143 5.52 20.62 17.00
CA PRO A 143 5.30 22.05 17.07
C PRO A 143 6.60 22.82 17.35
#